data_AF-A0A8J3X8G9-F1
#
_entry.id   AF-A0A8J3X8G9-F1
#
_cell.length_a   1.000
_cell.length_b   1.000
_cell.length_c   1.000
_cell.angle_alpha   90.00
_cell.angle_beta   90.00
_cell.angle_gamma   90.00
#
_symmetry.space_group_name_H-M   'P 1'
#
loop_
_entity.id
_entity.type
_entity.pdbx_description
1 polymer ?
#
loop_
_entity_poly.entity_id
_entity_poly.type
_entity_poly.pdbx_seq_one_letter_code
_entity_poly.pdbx_strand_id
1 'polypeptide(L)'
;MPTVSGIYESGSPLPIWSKSLSALGAHEQGERGRPNPSHGWIADDRRLGKFFKEIREGVSDRGGGVRSRGEAAHKGRRQGRGTAIMKLTTVTQITIDGVMQGNGGASDEDRRNGFERGGWARGKGDNETHAFINQTYQRADAFLFGRRTYELFASSWGTLTVQDAPGWEGVVEALNTRPKYVASTALTDPAWSDTTVLSGDVAAAVRELKARPGGELQVHGSGILTRWLLDNDLVDEMTLITVPVVVGQGARLFPDAGPDLALDLVESCVDSKGVTIQVYRPAGRPQYAPTA
;
A
#
# COMPACT_ATOMS: atom_id res chain seq x y z
N MET A 1 -19.68 -4.28 18.97
CA MET A 1 -18.27 -3.85 18.99
C MET A 1 -17.41 -5.10 18.97
N PRO A 2 -16.56 -5.34 17.96
CA PRO A 2 -15.58 -6.41 18.04
C PRO A 2 -14.59 -6.05 19.15
N THR A 3 -14.32 -6.99 20.04
CA THR A 3 -13.34 -6.82 21.13
C THR A 3 -11.92 -6.77 20.57
N VAL A 4 -11.05 -6.04 21.27
CA VAL A 4 -9.60 -5.90 21.05
C VAL A 4 -8.87 -7.26 20.90
N SER A 5 -9.49 -8.39 21.24
CA SER A 5 -8.93 -9.74 21.05
C SER A 5 -8.71 -10.14 19.58
N GLY A 6 -9.51 -9.62 18.65
CA GLY A 6 -9.47 -10.04 17.24
C GLY A 6 -8.22 -9.62 16.46
N ILE A 7 -7.42 -8.68 16.98
CA ILE A 7 -6.15 -8.25 16.38
C ILE A 7 -4.95 -9.11 16.84
N TYR A 8 -5.12 -10.01 17.83
CA TYR A 8 -4.01 -10.62 18.56
C TYR A 8 -3.83 -12.15 18.43
N GLU A 9 -4.72 -12.89 17.75
CA GLU A 9 -4.67 -14.37 17.78
C GLU A 9 -3.54 -15.03 16.96
N SER A 10 -3.03 -16.12 17.54
CA SER A 10 -1.73 -16.80 17.40
C SER A 10 -1.63 -17.90 16.33
N GLY A 11 -0.44 -18.09 15.75
CA GLY A 11 -0.02 -19.31 15.03
C GLY A 11 1.26 -19.09 14.20
N SER A 12 2.22 -20.02 14.32
CA SER A 12 3.65 -19.96 13.94
C SER A 12 4.03 -19.44 12.54
N PRO A 13 5.26 -18.87 12.36
CA PRO A 13 5.61 -18.10 11.17
C PRO A 13 6.62 -18.80 10.25
N LEU A 14 6.34 -18.75 8.95
CA LEU A 14 7.26 -18.64 7.81
C LEU A 14 6.36 -18.07 6.73
N PRO A 15 6.64 -16.95 5.99
CA PRO A 15 6.88 -17.08 4.52
C PRO A 15 7.23 -15.84 3.58
N ILE A 16 7.30 -16.09 2.24
CA ILE A 16 6.68 -15.44 1.01
C ILE A 16 7.13 -14.23 0.13
N TRP A 17 8.32 -13.65 0.16
CA TRP A 17 8.74 -12.85 -1.04
C TRP A 17 10.02 -13.33 -1.73
N SER A 18 10.79 -14.21 -1.06
CA SER A 18 12.12 -14.63 -1.51
C SER A 18 12.15 -15.51 -2.78
N LYS A 19 11.15 -16.36 -3.05
CA LYS A 19 11.24 -17.37 -4.13
C LYS A 19 10.76 -16.93 -5.52
N SER A 20 10.29 -15.69 -5.70
CA SER A 20 9.72 -15.23 -6.97
C SER A 20 10.62 -14.30 -7.79
N LEU A 21 11.84 -14.01 -7.32
CA LEU A 21 12.79 -13.14 -8.02
C LEU A 21 13.45 -13.80 -9.24
N SER A 22 13.38 -15.13 -9.34
CA SER A 22 14.02 -15.90 -10.41
C SER A 22 13.27 -15.91 -11.76
N ALA A 23 12.09 -15.30 -11.87
CA ALA A 23 11.18 -15.51 -13.01
C ALA A 23 10.93 -14.26 -13.90
N LEU A 24 11.70 -13.19 -13.76
CA LEU A 24 11.57 -11.98 -14.60
C LEU A 24 12.68 -11.82 -15.66
N GLY A 25 13.33 -12.92 -16.03
CA GLY A 25 14.33 -12.95 -17.10
C GLY A 25 13.92 -13.84 -18.26
N ALA A 26 12.96 -13.42 -19.10
CA ALA A 26 12.80 -13.92 -20.47
C ALA A 26 11.88 -12.99 -21.29
N HIS A 27 12.44 -12.39 -22.35
CA HIS A 27 11.90 -12.18 -23.73
C HIS A 27 10.38 -11.94 -23.93
N GLU A 28 9.87 -11.07 -24.80
CA GLU A 28 10.42 -10.42 -25.99
C GLU A 28 9.51 -9.27 -26.45
N GLN A 29 9.98 -8.61 -27.51
CA GLN A 29 9.55 -7.39 -28.19
C GLN A 29 8.15 -7.40 -28.82
N GLY A 30 7.59 -6.19 -28.89
CA GLY A 30 6.90 -5.70 -30.08
C GLY A 30 5.36 -5.76 -30.06
N GLU A 31 4.72 -4.61 -29.89
CA GLU A 31 3.79 -4.06 -30.90
C GLU A 31 3.34 -2.63 -30.53
N ARG A 32 3.29 -1.77 -31.54
CA ARG A 32 2.89 -0.36 -31.44
C ARG A 32 1.37 -0.24 -31.64
N GLY A 33 0.68 0.39 -30.70
CA GLY A 33 -0.72 0.81 -30.83
C GLY A 33 -0.91 2.23 -30.26
N ARG A 34 -1.65 3.07 -31.00
CA ARG A 34 -1.77 4.54 -30.87
C ARG A 34 -2.59 5.01 -29.65
N PRO A 35 -2.46 6.28 -29.20
CA PRO A 35 -3.19 6.78 -28.03
C PRO A 35 -4.60 7.26 -28.38
N ASN A 36 -5.52 7.15 -27.41
CA ASN A 36 -6.80 7.84 -27.41
C ASN A 36 -6.90 8.74 -26.17
N PRO A 37 -7.13 10.06 -26.29
CA PRO A 37 -7.34 10.94 -25.15
C PRO A 37 -8.84 11.16 -24.91
N SER A 38 -9.27 11.27 -23.65
CA SER A 38 -10.21 12.32 -23.20
C SER A 38 -10.71 12.12 -21.77
N HIS A 39 -10.97 13.27 -21.14
CA HIS A 39 -11.67 13.53 -19.87
C HIS A 39 -10.82 13.36 -18.60
N GLY A 40 -10.75 14.31 -17.67
CA GLY A 40 -11.50 15.55 -17.46
C GLY A 40 -11.39 15.86 -15.96
N TRP A 41 -10.93 17.05 -15.61
CA TRP A 41 -10.46 17.45 -14.28
C TRP A 41 -11.58 17.80 -13.30
N ILE A 42 -11.46 17.38 -12.02
CA ILE A 42 -11.92 18.11 -10.82
C ILE A 42 -10.88 17.92 -9.69
N ALA A 43 -10.50 19.04 -9.04
CA ALA A 43 -9.42 19.27 -8.06
C ALA A 43 -9.83 18.91 -6.60
N ASP A 44 -9.02 18.91 -5.52
CA ASP A 44 -7.85 19.73 -5.16
C ASP A 44 -7.03 19.05 -4.03
N ASP A 45 -5.95 18.35 -4.40
CA ASP A 45 -4.70 18.27 -3.63
C ASP A 45 -3.58 18.16 -4.68
N ARG A 46 -2.91 19.28 -4.98
CA ARG A 46 -1.96 19.40 -6.11
C ARG A 46 -0.76 18.46 -6.00
N ARG A 47 -0.58 17.76 -4.88
CA ARG A 47 0.56 16.87 -4.67
C ARG A 47 0.39 15.51 -5.36
N LEU A 48 -0.81 14.94 -5.39
CA LEU A 48 -1.04 13.59 -5.93
C LEU A 48 -1.41 13.61 -7.43
N GLY A 49 -2.20 14.59 -7.89
CA GLY A 49 -2.42 14.80 -9.33
C GLY A 49 -1.13 15.13 -10.11
N LYS A 50 -0.19 15.82 -9.46
CA LYS A 50 1.16 16.04 -10.00
C LYS A 50 1.98 14.74 -9.97
N PHE A 51 1.77 13.88 -9.00
CA PHE A 51 2.48 12.61 -8.84
C PHE A 51 2.12 11.60 -9.93
N PHE A 52 0.85 11.38 -10.24
CA PHE A 52 0.48 10.51 -11.38
C PHE A 52 0.89 11.10 -12.72
N LYS A 53 0.84 12.44 -12.84
CA LYS A 53 1.40 13.14 -14.00
C LYS A 53 2.92 12.92 -14.11
N GLU A 54 3.67 13.03 -13.01
CA GLU A 54 5.12 12.78 -12.96
C GLU A 54 5.47 11.30 -13.21
N ILE A 55 4.66 10.34 -12.75
CA ILE A 55 4.80 8.92 -13.12
C ILE A 55 4.64 8.76 -14.63
N ARG A 56 3.55 9.30 -15.20
CA ARG A 56 3.27 9.18 -16.64
C ARG A 56 4.33 9.87 -17.50
N GLU A 57 4.80 11.04 -17.08
CA GLU A 57 5.83 11.81 -17.77
C GLU A 57 7.23 11.16 -17.63
N GLY A 58 7.57 10.63 -16.44
CA GLY A 58 8.85 9.94 -16.19
C GLY A 58 8.95 8.54 -16.82
N VAL A 59 7.81 7.88 -17.08
CA VAL A 59 7.77 6.62 -17.86
C VAL A 59 7.86 6.89 -19.37
N SER A 60 7.33 8.03 -19.84
CA SER A 60 7.38 8.43 -21.25
C SER A 60 8.79 8.79 -21.75
N ASP A 61 9.72 9.17 -20.87
CA ASP A 61 11.03 9.72 -21.28
C ASP A 61 12.13 8.64 -21.49
N ARG A 62 11.80 7.34 -21.40
CA ARG A 62 12.73 6.24 -21.68
C ARG A 62 12.70 5.75 -23.14
N GLY A 63 12.54 6.69 -24.07
CA GLY A 63 12.47 6.43 -25.50
C GLY A 63 13.10 7.53 -26.35
N GLY A 64 14.38 7.86 -26.18
CA GLY A 64 15.07 8.71 -27.14
C GLY A 64 16.41 9.30 -26.70
N GLY A 65 17.50 8.82 -27.32
CA GLY A 65 18.65 9.63 -27.75
C GLY A 65 19.41 10.48 -26.73
N VAL A 66 20.59 9.99 -26.34
CA VAL A 66 21.65 10.75 -25.67
C VAL A 66 22.00 12.02 -26.48
N ARG A 67 21.85 13.20 -25.86
CA ARG A 67 22.68 14.37 -26.15
C ARG A 67 23.04 15.10 -24.86
N SER A 68 24.34 15.28 -24.68
CA SER A 68 24.98 16.03 -23.61
C SER A 68 24.93 17.54 -23.89
N ARG A 69 24.62 18.34 -22.85
CA ARG A 69 25.32 19.60 -22.52
C ARG A 69 24.61 20.36 -21.37
N GLY A 70 25.44 20.90 -20.47
CA GLY A 70 25.17 22.20 -19.83
C GLY A 70 24.83 22.15 -18.35
N GLU A 71 25.86 22.34 -17.50
CA GLU A 71 25.69 22.83 -16.13
C GLU A 71 24.87 24.13 -16.10
N ALA A 72 23.85 24.17 -15.25
CA ALA A 72 23.35 25.41 -14.66
C ALA A 72 22.85 25.11 -13.25
N ALA A 73 23.58 25.62 -12.27
CA ALA A 73 23.23 25.55 -10.85
C ALA A 73 21.89 26.27 -10.60
N HIS A 74 20.89 25.52 -10.16
CA HIS A 74 19.63 26.09 -9.67
C HIS A 74 19.58 25.97 -8.14
N LYS A 75 19.88 27.09 -7.47
CA LYS A 75 19.63 27.29 -6.03
C LYS A 75 18.12 27.33 -5.80
N GLY A 76 17.53 26.15 -5.64
CA GLY A 76 16.12 25.98 -5.24
C GLY A 76 15.94 26.39 -3.78
N ARG A 77 15.28 27.53 -3.57
CA ARG A 77 14.73 27.97 -2.28
C ARG A 77 13.93 26.82 -1.64
N ARG A 78 14.43 26.29 -0.52
CA ARG A 78 13.63 25.46 0.41
C ARG A 78 12.47 26.31 0.90
N GLN A 79 11.27 26.10 0.35
CA GLN A 79 10.05 26.58 1.00
C GLN A 79 9.88 25.80 2.30
N GLY A 80 9.71 26.52 3.41
CA GLY A 80 9.58 25.94 4.73
C GLY A 80 8.38 24.99 4.80
N ARG A 81 8.63 23.72 5.16
CA ARG A 81 7.59 22.83 5.66
C ARG A 81 7.11 23.41 6.99
N GLY A 82 5.95 24.07 6.99
CA GLY A 82 5.14 24.14 8.20
C GLY A 82 4.92 22.71 8.70
N THR A 83 5.03 22.53 10.01
CA THR A 83 5.09 21.23 10.70
C THR A 83 3.76 20.47 10.57
N ALA A 84 3.48 19.91 9.41
CA ALA A 84 2.32 19.06 9.20
C ALA A 84 2.45 17.81 10.09
N ILE A 85 1.37 17.50 10.81
CA ILE A 85 1.21 16.24 11.52
C ILE A 85 1.19 15.07 10.52
N MET A 86 1.58 13.88 10.95
CA MET A 86 1.56 12.70 10.09
C MET A 86 0.14 12.33 9.67
N LYS A 87 -0.03 12.05 8.38
CA LYS A 87 -1.24 11.38 7.84
C LYS A 87 -1.10 9.87 8.02
N LEU A 88 -2.12 9.21 8.54
CA LEU A 88 -2.22 7.75 8.52
C LEU A 88 -2.87 7.32 7.21
N THR A 89 -2.11 6.63 6.37
CA THR A 89 -2.57 6.15 5.06
C THR A 89 -2.59 4.63 5.03
N THR A 90 -3.63 4.06 4.44
CA THR A 90 -3.71 2.61 4.23
C THR A 90 -3.56 2.30 2.75
N VAL A 91 -2.80 1.27 2.40
CA VAL A 91 -2.62 0.83 1.02
C VAL A 91 -2.94 -0.65 0.94
N THR A 92 -3.84 -1.04 0.05
CA THR A 92 -4.26 -2.45 -0.07
C THR A 92 -4.51 -2.81 -1.53
N GLN A 93 -3.92 -3.92 -1.97
CA GLN A 93 -4.28 -4.57 -3.23
C GLN A 93 -5.51 -5.44 -3.01
N ILE A 94 -6.52 -5.28 -3.86
CA ILE A 94 -7.76 -6.06 -3.81
C ILE A 94 -8.14 -6.56 -5.20
N THR A 95 -8.92 -7.64 -5.25
CA THR A 95 -9.62 -8.10 -6.45
C THR A 95 -10.91 -7.30 -6.64
N ILE A 96 -11.57 -7.49 -7.79
CA ILE A 96 -12.89 -6.88 -8.05
C ILE A 96 -13.93 -7.29 -7.00
N ASP A 97 -13.87 -8.53 -6.52
CA ASP A 97 -14.72 -9.03 -5.44
C ASP A 97 -14.17 -8.78 -4.03
N GLY A 98 -13.19 -7.88 -3.90
CA GLY A 98 -12.69 -7.35 -2.63
C GLY A 98 -11.72 -8.26 -1.87
N VAL A 99 -11.24 -9.35 -2.45
CA VAL A 99 -10.29 -10.29 -1.84
C VAL A 99 -8.90 -9.67 -1.79
N MET A 100 -8.25 -9.74 -0.63
CA MET A 100 -6.86 -9.25 -0.41
C MET A 100 -5.87 -10.38 -0.09
N GLN A 101 -6.35 -11.57 0.30
CA GLN A 101 -5.53 -12.71 0.73
C GLN A 101 -4.75 -13.32 -0.43
N GLY A 102 -3.48 -13.66 -0.22
CA GLY A 102 -2.66 -14.36 -1.21
C GLY A 102 -2.35 -13.58 -2.48
N ASN A 103 -2.13 -12.26 -2.42
CA ASN A 103 -1.81 -11.47 -3.62
C ASN A 103 -0.53 -11.96 -4.34
N GLY A 104 0.53 -12.27 -3.60
CA GLY A 104 1.85 -12.67 -4.11
C GLY A 104 2.03 -14.18 -4.33
N GLY A 105 1.16 -15.02 -3.77
CA GLY A 105 1.26 -16.48 -3.87
C GLY A 105 0.45 -17.21 -2.82
N ALA A 106 0.56 -18.54 -2.78
CA ALA A 106 -0.02 -19.38 -1.75
C ALA A 106 1.09 -19.81 -0.76
N SER A 107 1.20 -19.08 0.34
CA SER A 107 1.95 -19.52 1.51
C SER A 107 1.08 -20.33 2.45
N ASP A 108 1.68 -21.00 3.43
CA ASP A 108 0.90 -21.65 4.50
C ASP A 108 0.06 -20.61 5.25
N GLU A 109 0.60 -19.40 5.39
CA GLU A 109 -0.10 -18.22 5.88
C GLU A 109 -1.24 -17.76 4.98
N ASP A 110 -1.14 -17.90 3.67
CA ASP A 110 -2.26 -17.56 2.79
C ASP A 110 -3.25 -18.70 2.71
N ARG A 111 -2.90 -19.95 3.00
CA ARG A 111 -3.79 -21.11 2.88
C ARG A 111 -4.80 -21.28 4.00
N ARG A 112 -4.72 -20.46 5.06
CA ARG A 112 -5.67 -20.47 6.18
C ARG A 112 -7.11 -20.39 5.70
N ASN A 113 -7.97 -21.03 6.47
CA ASN A 113 -9.40 -21.17 6.18
C ASN A 113 -9.68 -21.85 4.82
N GLY A 114 -8.74 -22.69 4.35
CA GLY A 114 -8.87 -23.46 3.11
C GLY A 114 -8.70 -22.63 1.84
N PHE A 115 -8.00 -21.50 1.90
CA PHE A 115 -7.75 -20.68 0.71
C PHE A 115 -6.71 -21.31 -0.21
N GLU A 116 -7.02 -21.44 -1.50
CA GLU A 116 -6.14 -22.12 -2.47
C GLU A 116 -5.76 -21.26 -3.67
N ARG A 117 -6.33 -20.06 -3.78
CA ARG A 117 -6.31 -19.23 -5.00
C ARG A 117 -5.29 -18.08 -4.94
N GLY A 118 -4.11 -18.35 -4.39
CA GLY A 118 -3.04 -17.36 -4.24
C GLY A 118 -2.33 -17.02 -5.56
N GLY A 119 -1.64 -15.88 -5.60
CA GLY A 119 -0.85 -15.38 -6.73
C GLY A 119 -1.66 -14.59 -7.77
N TRP A 120 -2.91 -14.22 -7.45
CA TRP A 120 -3.83 -13.57 -8.40
C TRP A 120 -3.36 -12.19 -8.91
N ALA A 121 -2.46 -11.50 -8.19
CA ALA A 121 -1.94 -10.19 -8.60
C ALA A 121 -0.71 -10.28 -9.54
N ARG A 122 -0.09 -11.46 -9.68
CA ARG A 122 1.18 -11.61 -10.40
C ARG A 122 1.04 -11.24 -11.88
N GLY A 123 1.91 -10.34 -12.34
CA GLY A 123 1.96 -9.89 -13.75
C GLY A 123 0.80 -8.98 -14.19
N LYS A 124 -0.12 -8.62 -13.29
CA LYS A 124 -1.33 -7.87 -13.62
C LYS A 124 -1.12 -6.36 -13.72
N GLY A 125 -0.18 -5.78 -12.96
CA GLY A 125 0.19 -4.37 -13.10
C GLY A 125 1.18 -4.14 -14.24
N ASP A 126 1.14 -2.95 -14.82
CA ASP A 126 2.18 -2.45 -15.73
C ASP A 126 3.25 -1.62 -14.99
N ASN A 127 4.09 -0.90 -15.76
CA ASN A 127 5.15 -0.06 -15.23
C ASN A 127 4.63 1.15 -14.41
N GLU A 128 3.44 1.67 -14.71
CA GLU A 128 2.82 2.76 -13.94
C GLU A 128 2.38 2.25 -12.57
N THR A 129 1.72 1.09 -12.50
CA THR A 129 1.37 0.43 -11.24
C THR A 129 2.62 0.12 -10.40
N HIS A 130 3.67 -0.39 -11.06
CA HIS A 130 4.94 -0.68 -10.41
C HIS A 130 5.60 0.58 -9.82
N ALA A 131 5.67 1.66 -10.61
CA ALA A 131 6.23 2.94 -10.17
C ALA A 131 5.41 3.54 -9.02
N PHE A 132 4.08 3.49 -9.11
CA PHE A 132 3.17 3.93 -8.06
C PHE A 132 3.48 3.26 -6.73
N ILE A 133 3.66 1.94 -6.71
CA ILE A 133 3.91 1.20 -5.48
C ILE A 133 5.27 1.60 -4.89
N ASN A 134 6.34 1.61 -5.68
CA ASN A 134 7.66 2.03 -5.20
C ASN A 134 7.63 3.42 -4.58
N GLN A 135 7.06 4.38 -5.30
CA GLN A 135 7.01 5.74 -4.80
C GLN A 135 6.08 5.88 -3.59
N THR A 136 5.00 5.09 -3.53
CA THR A 136 4.14 5.03 -2.34
C THR A 136 4.93 4.61 -1.13
N TYR A 137 5.67 3.51 -1.20
CA TYR A 137 6.54 3.12 -0.11
C TYR A 137 7.52 4.24 0.23
N GLN A 138 8.18 4.86 -0.76
CA GLN A 138 9.13 5.97 -0.53
C GLN A 138 8.55 7.20 0.19
N ARG A 139 7.23 7.41 0.22
CA ARG A 139 6.60 8.51 0.98
C ARG A 139 6.40 8.22 2.47
N ALA A 140 6.51 6.95 2.89
CA ALA A 140 6.38 6.60 4.30
C ALA A 140 7.47 7.28 5.12
N ASP A 141 7.10 7.87 6.25
CA ASP A 141 8.05 8.24 7.30
C ASP A 141 8.09 7.15 8.39
N ALA A 142 7.02 6.37 8.52
CA ALA A 142 6.96 5.19 9.38
C ALA A 142 5.91 4.19 8.88
N PHE A 143 6.00 2.96 9.36
CA PHE A 143 5.03 1.89 9.07
C PHE A 143 4.31 1.45 10.33
N LEU A 144 3.01 1.16 10.21
CA LEU A 144 2.21 0.53 11.26
C LEU A 144 1.71 -0.82 10.77
N PHE A 145 1.99 -1.86 11.55
CA PHE A 145 1.65 -3.23 11.26
C PHE A 145 0.80 -3.87 12.35
N GLY A 146 -0.04 -4.81 11.96
CA GLY A 146 -0.52 -5.85 12.87
C GLY A 146 0.55 -6.93 12.98
N ARG A 147 0.61 -7.62 14.13
CA ARG A 147 1.61 -8.65 14.44
C ARG A 147 1.93 -9.60 13.27
N ARG A 148 0.90 -10.21 12.69
CA ARG A 148 1.05 -11.25 11.66
C ARG A 148 1.66 -10.73 10.36
N THR A 149 1.19 -9.57 9.89
CA THR A 149 1.75 -8.91 8.72
C THR A 149 3.19 -8.48 8.98
N TYR A 150 3.50 -8.02 10.19
CA TYR A 150 4.87 -7.72 10.58
C TYR A 150 5.79 -8.95 10.51
N GLU A 151 5.40 -10.09 11.10
CA GLU A 151 6.20 -11.33 11.07
C GLU A 151 6.43 -11.82 9.62
N LEU A 152 5.40 -11.72 8.77
CA LEU A 152 5.49 -12.01 7.35
C LEU A 152 6.47 -11.07 6.63
N PHE A 153 6.37 -9.76 6.84
CA PHE A 153 7.25 -8.81 6.17
C PHE A 153 8.69 -8.93 6.69
N ALA A 154 8.90 -9.11 7.99
CA ALA A 154 10.22 -9.27 8.60
C ALA A 154 10.96 -10.50 8.05
N SER A 155 10.26 -11.63 7.90
CA SER A 155 10.83 -12.87 7.34
C SER A 155 11.02 -12.88 5.82
N SER A 156 10.56 -11.83 5.13
CA SER A 156 10.67 -11.70 3.68
C SER A 156 11.37 -10.40 3.29
N TRP A 157 10.65 -9.28 3.22
CA TRP A 157 11.21 -7.97 2.90
C TRP A 157 12.31 -7.51 3.86
N GLY A 158 12.21 -7.89 5.13
CA GLY A 158 13.22 -7.58 6.16
C GLY A 158 14.56 -8.27 5.96
N THR A 159 14.62 -9.30 5.11
CA THR A 159 15.87 -10.02 4.82
C THR A 159 16.49 -9.61 3.49
N LEU A 160 15.84 -8.73 2.72
CA LEU A 160 16.29 -8.33 1.38
C LEU A 160 17.12 -7.05 1.43
N THR A 161 18.16 -7.01 0.60
CA THR A 161 18.86 -5.79 0.19
C THR A 161 18.27 -5.26 -1.12
N VAL A 162 18.58 -4.00 -1.49
CA VAL A 162 18.09 -3.43 -2.75
C VAL A 162 18.57 -4.22 -3.97
N GLN A 163 19.71 -4.88 -3.87
CA GLN A 163 20.25 -5.76 -4.92
C GLN A 163 19.46 -7.06 -5.08
N ASP A 164 18.81 -7.54 -4.01
CA ASP A 164 18.04 -8.78 -4.05
C ASP A 164 16.70 -8.61 -4.76
N ALA A 165 16.17 -7.39 -4.87
CA ALA A 165 14.86 -7.13 -5.46
C ALA A 165 14.89 -6.08 -6.58
N PRO A 166 15.43 -6.41 -7.77
CA PRO A 166 15.47 -5.49 -8.90
C PRO A 166 14.09 -4.93 -9.26
N GLY A 167 14.02 -3.61 -9.41
CA GLY A 167 12.80 -2.85 -9.63
C GLY A 167 12.03 -2.50 -8.35
N TRP A 168 12.31 -3.13 -7.21
CA TRP A 168 11.61 -2.87 -5.94
C TRP A 168 12.52 -2.17 -4.93
N GLU A 169 13.56 -1.49 -5.39
CA GLU A 169 14.56 -0.84 -4.55
C GLU A 169 13.92 0.17 -3.60
N GLY A 170 12.94 0.95 -4.08
CA GLY A 170 12.22 1.93 -3.26
C GLY A 170 11.39 1.30 -2.14
N VAL A 171 10.86 0.10 -2.36
CA VAL A 171 10.14 -0.67 -1.33
C VAL A 171 11.11 -1.23 -0.29
N VAL A 172 12.19 -1.87 -0.75
CA VAL A 172 13.19 -2.49 0.14
C VAL A 172 13.89 -1.44 1.00
N GLU A 173 14.33 -0.33 0.39
CA GLU A 173 14.98 0.77 1.10
C GLU A 173 14.04 1.34 2.16
N ALA A 174 12.79 1.67 1.78
CA ALA A 174 11.79 2.21 2.69
C ALA A 174 11.56 1.30 3.90
N LEU A 175 11.23 0.03 3.66
CA LEU A 175 10.91 -0.93 4.71
C LEU A 175 12.09 -1.16 5.67
N ASN A 176 13.32 -1.19 5.16
CA ASN A 176 14.48 -1.51 5.98
C ASN A 176 15.16 -0.31 6.67
N THR A 177 14.78 0.93 6.33
CA THR A 177 15.41 2.14 6.90
C THR A 177 14.51 2.96 7.80
N ARG A 178 13.20 2.66 7.85
CA ARG A 178 12.21 3.50 8.54
C ARG A 178 11.65 2.86 9.81
N PRO A 179 11.23 3.66 10.80
CA PRO A 179 10.58 3.15 12.00
C PRO A 179 9.36 2.30 11.69
N LYS A 180 9.18 1.22 12.46
CA LYS A 180 8.06 0.30 12.40
C LYS A 180 7.35 0.28 13.75
N TYR A 181 6.05 0.36 13.72
CA TYR A 181 5.19 0.24 14.89
C TYR A 181 4.33 -1.01 14.73
N VAL A 182 4.25 -1.84 15.77
CA VAL A 182 3.50 -3.10 15.70
C VAL A 182 2.44 -3.13 16.79
N ALA A 183 1.17 -3.07 16.40
CA ALA A 183 0.07 -3.30 17.32
C ALA A 183 0.05 -4.79 17.72
N SER A 184 0.51 -5.09 18.94
CA SER A 184 0.61 -6.46 19.45
C SER A 184 0.65 -6.49 20.98
N THR A 185 -0.01 -7.47 21.59
CA THR A 185 0.12 -7.80 23.03
C THR A 185 1.06 -8.96 23.30
N ALA A 186 1.46 -9.70 22.26
CA ALA A 186 2.18 -10.97 22.39
C ALA A 186 3.54 -11.00 21.70
N LEU A 187 3.89 -9.95 20.95
CA LEU A 187 5.22 -9.80 20.36
C LEU A 187 6.14 -9.11 21.38
N THR A 188 7.12 -9.83 21.91
CA THR A 188 8.03 -9.31 22.94
C THR A 188 9.43 -9.00 22.44
N ASP A 189 9.86 -9.65 21.35
CA ASP A 189 11.21 -9.52 20.79
C ASP A 189 11.14 -9.34 19.26
N PRO A 190 10.96 -8.11 18.77
CA PRO A 190 10.85 -7.86 17.34
C PRO A 190 12.23 -7.99 16.65
N ALA A 191 12.37 -8.99 15.78
CA ALA A 191 13.63 -9.26 15.07
C ALA A 191 14.01 -8.24 13.96
N TRP A 192 13.06 -7.41 13.49
CA TRP A 192 13.31 -6.44 12.44
C TRP A 192 13.75 -5.10 13.04
N SER A 193 14.87 -4.57 12.57
CA SER A 193 15.44 -3.30 13.05
C SER A 193 14.45 -2.14 13.04
N ASP A 194 14.62 -1.23 14.00
CA ASP A 194 13.78 -0.04 14.22
C ASP A 194 12.30 -0.33 14.45
N THR A 195 12.00 -1.41 15.20
CA THR A 195 10.64 -1.81 15.55
C THR A 195 10.29 -1.45 16.99
N THR A 196 9.14 -0.80 17.17
CA THR A 196 8.50 -0.53 18.47
C THR A 196 7.16 -1.27 18.55
N VAL A 197 6.97 -2.07 19.59
CA VAL A 197 5.68 -2.73 19.84
C VAL A 197 4.74 -1.79 20.59
N LEU A 198 3.54 -1.59 20.06
CA LEU A 198 2.46 -0.83 20.68
C LEU A 198 1.54 -1.81 21.42
N SER A 199 1.58 -1.77 22.75
CA SER A 199 0.72 -2.56 23.64
C SER A 199 -0.19 -1.65 24.48
N GLY A 200 -1.30 -2.20 25.00
CA GLY A 200 -2.28 -1.43 25.77
C GLY A 200 -3.24 -0.64 24.88
N ASP A 201 -3.37 0.67 25.10
CA ASP A 201 -4.24 1.53 24.30
C ASP A 201 -3.58 1.88 22.95
N VAL A 202 -3.77 0.99 21.99
CA VAL A 202 -3.26 1.15 20.61
C VAL A 202 -3.83 2.41 19.95
N ALA A 203 -5.08 2.79 20.25
CA ALA A 203 -5.71 3.93 19.60
C ALA A 203 -5.07 5.24 20.07
N ALA A 204 -4.84 5.38 21.38
CA ALA A 204 -4.09 6.50 21.93
C ALA A 204 -2.67 6.57 21.37
N ALA A 205 -1.94 5.45 21.36
CA ALA A 205 -0.59 5.39 20.82
C ALA A 205 -0.53 5.80 19.33
N VAL A 206 -1.49 5.36 18.50
CA VAL A 206 -1.55 5.77 17.09
C VAL A 206 -1.86 7.26 16.96
N ARG A 207 -2.74 7.83 17.79
CA ARG A 207 -3.00 9.28 17.79
C ARG A 207 -1.76 10.08 18.16
N GLU A 208 -0.98 9.62 19.13
CA GLU A 208 0.30 10.24 19.49
C GLU A 208 1.32 10.18 18.35
N LEU A 209 1.39 9.05 17.63
CA LEU A 209 2.23 8.93 16.43
C LEU A 209 1.79 9.91 15.36
N LYS A 210 0.48 9.98 15.06
CA LYS A 210 -0.08 10.94 14.09
C LYS A 210 0.24 12.39 14.46
N ALA A 211 0.22 12.75 15.74
CA ALA A 211 0.50 14.11 16.20
C ALA A 211 1.97 14.55 15.99
N ARG A 212 2.89 13.64 15.66
CA ARG A 212 4.28 13.98 15.40
C ARG A 212 4.43 14.69 14.04
N PRO A 213 5.42 15.58 13.90
CA PRO A 213 5.83 16.10 12.59
C PRO A 213 6.18 14.97 11.62
N GLY A 214 5.63 14.99 10.42
CA GLY A 214 6.01 14.02 9.39
C GLY A 214 5.09 14.00 8.16
N GLY A 215 5.36 13.05 7.28
CA GLY A 215 4.61 12.71 6.09
C GLY A 215 3.58 11.63 6.40
N GLU A 216 3.86 10.39 6.02
CA GLU A 216 2.88 9.29 6.09
C GLU A 216 3.28 8.22 7.12
N LEU A 217 2.32 7.88 8.00
CA LEU A 217 2.31 6.63 8.76
C LEU A 217 1.53 5.59 7.95
N GLN A 218 2.24 4.69 7.27
CA GLN A 218 1.62 3.79 6.30
C GLN A 218 1.23 2.44 6.89
N VAL A 219 0.07 1.94 6.48
CA VAL A 219 -0.47 0.61 6.81
C VAL A 219 -0.64 -0.20 5.53
N HIS A 220 0.16 -1.25 5.35
CA HIS A 220 0.11 -2.17 4.20
C HIS A 220 -0.62 -3.46 4.59
N GLY A 221 -1.85 -3.28 5.09
CA GLY A 221 -2.66 -4.32 5.71
C GLY A 221 -2.23 -4.66 7.15
N SER A 222 -2.75 -5.73 7.76
CA SER A 222 -3.83 -6.60 7.24
C SER A 222 -5.18 -5.87 7.21
N GLY A 223 -6.15 -6.39 6.44
CA GLY A 223 -7.50 -5.82 6.44
C GLY A 223 -8.20 -5.83 7.80
N ILE A 224 -7.77 -6.67 8.76
CA ILE A 224 -8.25 -6.58 10.15
C ILE A 224 -7.79 -5.26 10.78
N LEU A 225 -6.49 -4.94 10.66
CA LEU A 225 -5.94 -3.68 11.17
C LEU A 225 -6.55 -2.47 10.44
N THR A 226 -6.66 -2.53 9.12
CA THR A 226 -7.28 -1.47 8.32
C THR A 226 -8.70 -1.18 8.78
N ARG A 227 -9.56 -2.21 8.91
CA ARG A 227 -10.93 -2.04 9.40
C ARG A 227 -10.96 -1.49 10.82
N TRP A 228 -10.11 -1.99 11.71
CA TRP A 228 -10.03 -1.48 13.09
C TRP A 228 -9.64 0.00 13.14
N LEU A 229 -8.71 0.44 12.28
CA LEU A 229 -8.34 1.86 12.18
C LEU A 229 -9.47 2.73 11.63
N LEU A 230 -10.25 2.21 10.68
CA LEU A 230 -11.45 2.89 10.17
C LEU A 230 -12.51 3.02 11.26
N ASP A 231 -12.77 1.95 12.02
CA ASP A 231 -13.74 1.95 13.14
C ASP A 231 -13.36 2.91 14.28
N ASN A 232 -12.10 3.37 14.33
CA ASN A 232 -11.58 4.30 15.33
C ASN A 232 -11.34 5.72 14.78
N ASP A 233 -11.78 6.00 13.56
CA ASP A 233 -11.60 7.29 12.86
C ASP A 233 -10.12 7.71 12.75
N LEU A 234 -9.22 6.74 12.57
CA LEU A 234 -7.77 6.98 12.54
C LEU A 234 -7.20 7.11 11.13
N VAL A 235 -7.91 6.63 10.10
CA VAL A 235 -7.44 6.67 8.71
C VAL A 235 -7.74 8.03 8.07
N ASP A 236 -6.72 8.66 7.51
CA ASP A 236 -6.89 9.91 6.75
C ASP A 236 -7.13 9.62 5.26
N GLU A 237 -6.39 8.67 4.68
CA GLU A 237 -6.52 8.28 3.27
C GLU A 237 -6.40 6.76 3.08
N MET A 238 -7.23 6.21 2.20
CA MET A 238 -7.24 4.79 1.83
C MET A 238 -6.98 4.63 0.34
N THR A 239 -5.85 4.02 0.01
CA THR A 239 -5.48 3.65 -1.36
C THR A 239 -5.88 2.20 -1.63
N LEU A 240 -6.75 2.02 -2.62
CA LEU A 240 -7.14 0.72 -3.16
C LEU A 240 -6.49 0.52 -4.54
N ILE A 241 -5.66 -0.51 -4.66
CA ILE A 241 -5.12 -0.98 -5.94
C ILE A 241 -5.96 -2.18 -6.37
N THR A 242 -6.95 -1.94 -7.22
CA THR A 242 -7.91 -2.95 -7.64
C THR A 242 -7.41 -3.67 -8.89
N VAL A 243 -7.15 -4.97 -8.75
CA VAL A 243 -6.70 -5.85 -9.82
C VAL A 243 -7.92 -6.45 -10.52
N PRO A 244 -7.99 -6.45 -11.87
CA PRO A 244 -9.15 -6.89 -12.65
C PRO A 244 -9.28 -8.43 -12.68
N VAL A 245 -9.49 -9.02 -11.51
CA VAL A 245 -9.70 -10.46 -11.28
C VAL A 245 -10.85 -10.62 -10.29
N VAL A 246 -11.64 -11.67 -10.43
CA VAL A 246 -12.58 -12.15 -9.41
C VAL A 246 -12.04 -13.47 -8.87
N VAL A 247 -11.75 -13.55 -7.57
CA VAL A 247 -11.17 -14.76 -6.96
C VAL A 247 -12.26 -15.67 -6.40
N GLY A 248 -13.32 -15.09 -5.84
CA GLY A 248 -14.48 -15.81 -5.29
C GLY A 248 -14.21 -16.51 -3.95
N GLN A 249 -12.97 -16.52 -3.46
CA GLN A 249 -12.55 -17.16 -2.21
C GLN A 249 -11.53 -16.27 -1.50
N GLY A 250 -11.51 -16.32 -0.16
CA GLY A 250 -10.48 -15.69 0.65
C GLY A 250 -11.00 -14.48 1.42
N ALA A 251 -10.14 -13.95 2.29
CA ALA A 251 -10.46 -12.82 3.14
C ALA A 251 -10.62 -11.55 2.30
N ARG A 252 -11.77 -10.89 2.50
CA ARG A 252 -12.08 -9.60 1.89
C ARG A 252 -11.65 -8.44 2.78
N LEU A 253 -11.36 -7.30 2.16
CA LEU A 253 -11.12 -6.05 2.89
C LEU A 253 -12.39 -5.56 3.60
N PHE A 254 -13.55 -5.70 2.95
CA PHE A 254 -14.86 -5.40 3.54
C PHE A 254 -15.76 -6.64 3.44
N PRO A 255 -15.87 -7.46 4.50
CA PRO A 255 -16.82 -8.57 4.56
C PRO A 255 -18.25 -8.04 4.83
N ASP A 256 -19.26 -8.91 4.75
CA ASP A 256 -20.67 -8.53 4.99
C ASP A 256 -20.91 -7.90 6.37
N ALA A 257 -20.15 -8.31 7.38
CA ALA A 257 -20.15 -7.73 8.73
C ALA A 257 -19.14 -6.59 8.89
N GLY A 258 -18.68 -5.99 7.79
CA GLY A 258 -17.68 -4.92 7.75
C GLY A 258 -18.24 -3.53 8.12
N PRO A 259 -17.37 -2.51 8.07
CA PRO A 259 -17.74 -1.13 8.41
C PRO A 259 -18.80 -0.55 7.45
N ASP A 260 -19.71 0.23 8.03
CA ASP A 260 -20.71 1.06 7.33
C ASP A 260 -20.12 2.45 7.06
N LEU A 261 -19.37 2.59 5.95
CA LEU A 261 -18.50 3.74 5.69
C LEU A 261 -18.68 4.32 4.29
N ALA A 262 -18.94 5.63 4.22
CA ALA A 262 -18.90 6.43 3.00
C ALA A 262 -17.46 6.84 2.67
N LEU A 263 -17.16 6.98 1.38
CA LEU A 263 -15.83 7.33 0.89
C LEU A 263 -15.94 8.45 -0.14
N ASP A 264 -15.13 9.48 0.02
CA ASP A 264 -14.93 10.51 -1.01
C ASP A 264 -13.73 10.12 -1.87
N LEU A 265 -13.93 10.08 -3.19
CA LEU A 265 -12.82 9.86 -4.13
C LEU A 265 -11.93 11.11 -4.15
N VAL A 266 -10.67 10.95 -3.77
CA VAL A 266 -9.64 11.99 -3.84
C VAL A 266 -8.94 11.94 -5.19
N GLU A 267 -8.60 10.73 -5.65
CA GLU A 267 -7.92 10.54 -6.92
C GLU A 267 -8.15 9.14 -7.49
N SER A 268 -8.11 9.02 -8.82
CA SER A 268 -8.15 7.73 -9.52
C SER A 268 -7.24 7.74 -10.74
N CYS A 269 -6.59 6.60 -11.00
CA CYS A 269 -6.01 6.28 -12.30
C CYS A 269 -6.31 4.83 -12.69
N VAL A 270 -6.08 4.54 -13.98
CA VAL A 270 -6.12 3.18 -14.53
C VAL A 270 -4.87 2.98 -15.36
N ASP A 271 -4.23 1.83 -15.19
CA ASP A 271 -3.07 1.42 -15.96
C ASP A 271 -3.47 0.73 -17.28
N SER A 272 -2.50 0.48 -18.16
CA SER A 272 -2.76 -0.13 -19.48
C SER A 272 -3.27 -1.58 -19.42
N LYS A 273 -3.15 -2.24 -18.26
CA LYS A 273 -3.63 -3.61 -18.00
C LYS A 273 -4.96 -3.63 -17.25
N GLY A 274 -5.54 -2.48 -16.96
CA GLY A 274 -6.83 -2.34 -16.28
C GLY A 274 -6.75 -2.42 -14.75
N VAL A 275 -5.56 -2.32 -14.16
CA VAL A 275 -5.45 -2.09 -12.71
C VAL A 275 -5.89 -0.66 -12.42
N THR A 276 -6.85 -0.50 -11.52
CA THR A 276 -7.30 0.83 -11.09
C THR A 276 -6.70 1.15 -9.72
N ILE A 277 -6.12 2.33 -9.59
CA ILE A 277 -5.62 2.85 -8.31
C ILE A 277 -6.53 3.98 -7.90
N GLN A 278 -7.11 3.88 -6.71
CA GLN A 278 -8.08 4.84 -6.20
C GLN A 278 -7.69 5.25 -4.78
N VAL A 279 -7.59 6.56 -4.55
CA VAL A 279 -7.34 7.14 -3.24
C VAL A 279 -8.64 7.73 -2.74
N TYR A 280 -9.06 7.30 -1.55
CA TYR A 280 -10.29 7.72 -0.91
C TYR A 280 -10.02 8.38 0.44
N ARG A 281 -10.92 9.27 0.84
CA ARG A 281 -11.02 9.78 2.22
C ARG A 281 -12.28 9.20 2.89
N PRO A 282 -12.19 8.71 4.14
CA PRO A 282 -13.39 8.38 4.92
C PRO A 282 -14.32 9.59 5.06
N ALA A 283 -15.60 9.41 4.77
CA ALA A 283 -16.62 10.48 4.73
C ALA A 283 -17.75 10.24 5.75
N GLY A 284 -17.48 9.46 6.80
CA GLY A 284 -18.46 9.11 7.83
C GLY A 284 -19.45 8.04 7.35
N ARG A 285 -20.68 8.07 7.89
CA ARG A 285 -21.68 7.04 7.60
C ARG A 285 -22.38 7.29 6.25
N PRO A 286 -22.61 6.25 5.42
CA PRO A 286 -23.46 6.34 4.24
C PRO A 286 -24.87 6.84 4.55
N GLN A 287 -25.43 7.59 3.60
CA GLN A 287 -26.83 8.00 3.64
C GLN A 287 -27.67 6.94 2.93
N TYR A 288 -28.66 6.42 3.66
CA TYR A 288 -29.59 5.41 3.15
C TYR A 288 -30.96 6.01 2.89
N ALA A 289 -31.64 5.50 1.86
CA ALA A 289 -33.03 5.84 1.63
C ALA A 289 -33.86 5.49 2.88
N PRO A 290 -34.86 6.31 3.25
CA PRO A 290 -35.76 5.99 4.35
C PRO A 290 -36.44 4.65 4.09
N THR A 291 -36.61 3.84 5.14
CA THR A 291 -37.47 2.66 5.06
C THR A 291 -38.91 3.13 4.91
N ALA A 292 -39.58 2.66 3.86
CA ALA A 292 -41.00 2.94 3.61
C ALA A 292 -41.91 2.23 4.62
#